data_AF-A0A412I571-F1
#
_entry.id   AF-A0A412I571-F1
#
_cell.length_a   1.000
_cell.length_b   1.000
_cell.length_c   1.000
_cell.angle_alpha   90.00
_cell.angle_beta   90.00
_cell.angle_gamma   90.00
#
_symmetry.space_group_name_H-M   'P 1'
#
loop_
_entity.id
_entity.type
_entity.pdbx_description
1 polymer ?
#
loop_
_entity_poly.entity_id
_entity_poly.type
_entity_poly.pdbx_seq_one_letter_code
_entity_poly.pdbx_strand_id
1 'polypeptide(L)'
;MLDQIIKKIQNNPISYEGYLEYGKYLENVNLRQAYLSYENALFYCHDEIIHNKIQNKLDEITYRQGKVEPASIVILSYNNRQLTQQCIESIRETTPESAREIVIVDNNSQDDSVEYLRQQDDIVLIENDFNAGFPGGCNIGIKASKKKNDIFLLNNDTILCANSLYTLRMGLYEKENYGSAGSVTNNCANLQSVFKSDSIDELKEFGLKNNVVNKRSEIKLMLVAFAVLIKRHVLEKVGYLDERFFPGNFEDDDISLRILKENYQNVLVYNSFIIHLGTVSFKKVDYNSILMKNYDKLVDKYNFNEDNCFFCFTHSESNEAFYLNRIKEVEKENGKILVVKSDLGAAILHAAYLYPQFEFYGLNNTVSCATISTHLEGVNIEHYFDIENNPFKSIKFDFIVFDSTVIQKDEFEKYITVLKNMMNEDGKMLIRAKNQSFYMNWYSILKGETDSGFNQNSIYCKDVNSMLSKLDLNVKTWIFYYVDIPNEIREEIDAIQNVVGIQNRIAVENVGYIVYK
;
A
#
# COMPACT_ATOMS: atom_id res chain seq x y z
N MET A 1 -1.65 32.43 7.55
CA MET A 1 -2.33 32.62 6.25
C MET A 1 -2.77 31.28 5.68
N LEU A 2 -1.87 30.32 5.44
CA LEU A 2 -2.23 28.98 4.94
C LEU A 2 -3.30 28.26 5.78
N ASP A 3 -3.18 28.25 7.11
CA ASP A 3 -4.17 27.59 7.99
C ASP A 3 -5.58 28.17 7.85
N GLN A 4 -5.70 29.46 7.54
CA GLN A 4 -7.01 30.09 7.33
C GLN A 4 -7.62 29.65 5.99
N ILE A 5 -6.79 29.54 4.95
CA ILE A 5 -7.19 29.05 3.63
C ILE A 5 -7.66 27.59 3.73
N ILE A 6 -6.88 26.73 4.42
CA ILE A 6 -7.22 25.32 4.64
C ILE A 6 -8.54 25.21 5.41
N LYS A 7 -8.72 25.97 6.50
CA LYS A 7 -9.99 25.99 7.25
C LYS A 7 -11.18 26.41 6.39
N LYS A 8 -10.99 27.35 5.46
CA LYS A 8 -12.03 27.78 4.53
C LYS A 8 -12.47 26.63 3.61
N ILE A 9 -11.52 25.87 3.06
CA ILE A 9 -11.80 24.67 2.25
C ILE A 9 -12.49 23.60 3.10
N GLN A 10 -12.00 23.35 4.31
CA GLN A 10 -12.59 22.33 5.21
C GLN A 10 -14.04 22.66 5.61
N ASN A 11 -14.36 23.94 5.81
CA ASN A 11 -15.70 24.38 6.17
C ASN A 11 -16.69 24.30 4.99
N ASN A 12 -16.21 24.49 3.76
CA ASN A 12 -17.04 24.36 2.56
C ASN A 12 -16.22 23.77 1.38
N PRO A 13 -16.09 22.42 1.31
CA PRO A 13 -15.24 21.75 0.33
C PRO A 13 -15.69 21.87 -1.13
N ILE A 14 -16.90 22.37 -1.37
CA ILE A 14 -17.54 22.51 -2.68
C ILE A 14 -17.76 23.98 -3.06
N SER A 15 -16.95 24.88 -2.48
CA SER A 15 -16.94 26.32 -2.79
C SER A 15 -15.61 26.72 -3.40
N TYR A 16 -15.66 27.59 -4.42
CA TYR A 16 -14.48 27.97 -5.18
C TYR A 16 -13.49 28.84 -4.39
N GLU A 17 -13.97 29.63 -3.41
CA GLU A 17 -13.20 30.70 -2.79
C GLU A 17 -11.97 30.18 -2.03
N GLY A 18 -12.10 29.04 -1.35
CA GLY A 18 -10.98 28.41 -0.65
C GLY A 18 -9.90 27.95 -1.63
N TYR A 19 -10.30 27.28 -2.71
CA TYR A 19 -9.38 26.80 -3.75
C TYR A 19 -8.74 27.94 -4.54
N LEU A 20 -9.45 29.03 -4.77
CA LEU A 20 -8.92 30.24 -5.41
C LEU A 20 -7.80 30.86 -4.57
N GLU A 21 -7.98 30.97 -3.25
CA GLU A 21 -6.94 31.48 -2.35
C GLU A 21 -5.76 30.51 -2.23
N TYR A 22 -6.05 29.20 -2.24
CA TYR A 22 -5.02 28.17 -2.18
C TYR A 22 -4.17 28.12 -3.46
N GLY A 23 -4.79 28.25 -4.64
CA GLY A 23 -4.09 28.37 -5.92
C GLY A 23 -3.11 29.53 -5.93
N LYS A 24 -3.53 30.72 -5.44
CA LYS A 24 -2.64 31.90 -5.30
C LYS A 24 -1.44 31.62 -4.40
N TYR A 25 -1.65 30.94 -3.29
CA TYR A 25 -0.56 30.54 -2.40
C TYR A 25 0.42 29.59 -3.11
N LEU A 26 -0.10 28.62 -3.85
CA LEU A 26 0.68 27.60 -4.54
C LEU A 26 1.45 28.10 -5.76
N GLU A 27 1.09 29.25 -6.36
CA GLU A 27 1.82 29.83 -7.50
C GLU A 27 3.32 30.02 -7.24
N ASN A 28 3.71 30.17 -5.96
CA ASN A 28 5.09 30.33 -5.50
C ASN A 28 5.66 29.08 -4.81
N VAL A 29 4.89 27.99 -4.71
CA VAL A 29 5.27 26.75 -4.02
C VAL A 29 5.35 25.58 -5.01
N ASN A 30 4.27 25.33 -5.73
CA ASN A 30 4.18 24.29 -6.74
C ASN A 30 3.16 24.72 -7.79
N LEU A 31 3.66 25.10 -8.96
CA LEU A 31 2.86 25.68 -10.04
C LEU A 31 1.83 24.70 -10.62
N ARG A 32 2.13 23.39 -10.62
CA ARG A 32 1.20 22.35 -11.08
C ARG A 32 0.05 22.14 -10.10
N GLN A 33 0.35 22.14 -8.80
CA GLN A 33 -0.70 22.14 -7.77
C GLN A 33 -1.53 23.44 -7.79
N ALA A 34 -0.92 24.57 -8.15
CA ALA A 34 -1.65 25.83 -8.36
C ALA A 34 -2.65 25.70 -9.51
N TYR A 35 -2.23 25.15 -10.66
CA TYR A 35 -3.11 24.86 -11.80
C TYR A 35 -4.32 24.02 -11.38
N LEU A 36 -4.08 22.90 -10.68
CA LEU A 36 -5.14 22.00 -10.20
C LEU A 36 -6.10 22.72 -9.25
N SER A 37 -5.58 23.57 -8.35
CA SER A 37 -6.41 24.33 -7.41
C SER A 37 -7.31 25.34 -8.13
N TYR A 38 -6.80 26.00 -9.16
CA TYR A 38 -7.60 26.91 -9.98
C TYR A 38 -8.63 26.17 -10.84
N GLU A 39 -8.27 25.01 -11.41
CA GLU A 39 -9.20 24.16 -12.18
C GLU A 39 -10.36 23.69 -11.28
N ASN A 40 -10.07 23.30 -10.04
CA ASN A 40 -11.08 22.92 -9.06
C ASN A 40 -11.93 24.12 -8.61
N ALA A 41 -11.32 25.29 -8.44
CA ALA A 41 -12.05 26.52 -8.16
C ALA A 41 -13.00 26.87 -9.32
N LEU A 42 -12.56 26.73 -10.56
CA LEU A 42 -13.37 27.00 -11.75
C LEU A 42 -14.61 26.10 -11.78
N PHE A 43 -14.43 24.81 -11.47
CA PHE A 43 -15.53 23.83 -11.43
C PHE A 43 -16.65 24.21 -10.45
N TYR A 44 -16.31 24.78 -9.29
CA TYR A 44 -17.28 25.24 -8.28
C TYR A 44 -17.72 26.70 -8.45
N CYS A 45 -17.25 27.42 -9.47
CA CYS A 45 -17.54 28.83 -9.66
C CYS A 45 -18.71 29.04 -10.61
N HIS A 46 -19.82 29.60 -10.11
CA HIS A 46 -21.01 29.94 -10.90
C HIS A 46 -21.12 31.42 -11.26
N ASP A 47 -20.20 32.26 -10.77
CA ASP A 47 -20.15 33.69 -11.10
C ASP A 47 -19.32 33.89 -12.38
N GLU A 48 -19.93 34.40 -13.45
CA GLU A 48 -19.26 34.57 -14.76
C GLU A 48 -18.02 35.48 -14.71
N ILE A 49 -18.04 36.54 -13.89
CA ILE A 49 -16.93 37.49 -13.80
C ILE A 49 -15.74 36.82 -13.10
N ILE A 50 -16.01 36.08 -12.03
CA ILE A 50 -14.97 35.34 -11.31
C ILE A 50 -14.48 34.15 -12.13
N HIS A 51 -15.36 33.43 -12.81
CA HIS A 51 -15.02 32.34 -13.71
C HIS A 51 -14.02 32.79 -14.78
N ASN A 52 -14.28 33.91 -15.46
CA ASN A 52 -13.35 34.49 -16.44
C ASN A 52 -11.99 34.88 -15.82
N LYS A 53 -11.97 35.36 -14.57
CA LYS A 53 -10.71 35.65 -13.86
C LYS A 53 -9.91 34.39 -13.54
N ILE A 54 -10.57 33.30 -13.15
CA ILE A 54 -9.92 32.02 -12.88
C ILE A 54 -9.39 31.42 -14.19
N GLN A 55 -10.16 31.49 -15.28
CA GLN A 55 -9.71 31.02 -16.60
C GLN A 55 -8.45 31.77 -17.06
N ASN A 56 -8.43 33.10 -16.95
CA ASN A 56 -7.24 33.90 -17.28
C ASN A 56 -6.01 33.47 -16.45
N LYS A 57 -6.23 33.04 -15.19
CA LYS A 57 -5.16 32.51 -14.34
C LYS A 57 -4.68 31.13 -14.77
N LEU A 58 -5.57 30.24 -15.21
CA LEU A 58 -5.19 28.96 -15.81
C LEU A 58 -4.35 29.15 -17.08
N ASP A 59 -4.72 30.12 -17.92
CA ASP A 59 -3.98 30.45 -19.15
C ASP A 59 -2.57 30.99 -18.83
N GLU A 60 -2.46 31.87 -17.83
CA GLU A 60 -1.17 32.38 -17.33
C GLU A 60 -0.27 31.25 -16.81
N ILE A 61 -0.83 30.35 -15.99
CA ILE A 61 -0.08 29.21 -15.44
C ILE A 61 0.34 28.24 -16.54
N THR A 62 -0.52 28.04 -17.54
CA THR A 62 -0.21 27.23 -18.73
C THR A 62 0.97 27.82 -19.48
N TYR A 63 1.00 29.14 -19.71
CA TYR A 63 2.13 29.83 -20.33
C TYR A 63 3.44 29.64 -19.53
N ARG A 64 3.34 29.63 -18.20
CA ARG A 64 4.45 29.35 -17.27
C ARG A 64 4.83 27.86 -17.16
N GLN A 65 4.32 26.99 -18.05
CA GLN A 65 4.58 25.54 -18.06
C GLN A 65 4.08 24.80 -16.80
N GLY A 66 3.05 25.34 -16.15
CA GLY A 66 2.43 24.77 -14.95
C GLY A 66 1.20 23.89 -15.22
N LYS A 67 0.81 23.72 -16.48
CA LYS A 67 -0.37 22.92 -16.83
C LYS A 67 -0.20 21.48 -16.37
N VAL A 68 -1.29 20.92 -15.86
CA VAL A 68 -1.40 19.47 -15.56
C VAL A 68 -2.31 18.83 -16.60
N GLU A 69 -1.88 17.68 -17.13
CA GLU A 69 -2.67 16.98 -18.14
C GLU A 69 -3.94 16.38 -17.53
N PRO A 70 -5.03 16.23 -18.32
CA PRO A 70 -6.24 15.52 -17.89
C PRO A 70 -5.97 14.04 -17.62
N ALA A 71 -6.88 13.37 -16.93
CA ALA A 71 -6.83 11.92 -16.72
C ALA A 71 -7.78 11.19 -17.68
N SER A 72 -7.28 10.18 -18.38
CA SER A 72 -8.12 9.17 -19.04
C SER A 72 -8.49 8.11 -18.02
N ILE A 73 -9.75 8.12 -17.61
CA ILE A 73 -10.34 7.21 -16.65
C ILE A 73 -10.70 5.93 -17.40
N VAL A 74 -9.83 4.93 -17.29
CA VAL A 74 -9.96 3.64 -17.95
C VAL A 74 -10.69 2.69 -17.03
N ILE A 75 -11.90 2.30 -17.44
CA ILE A 75 -12.82 1.45 -16.68
C ILE A 75 -13.07 0.18 -17.49
N LEU A 76 -12.80 -0.97 -16.87
CA LEU A 76 -13.18 -2.26 -17.42
C LEU A 76 -14.58 -2.64 -16.93
N SER A 77 -15.50 -2.96 -17.84
CA SER A 77 -16.85 -3.40 -17.53
C SER A 77 -17.04 -4.87 -17.89
N TYR A 78 -17.76 -5.62 -17.04
CA TYR A 78 -18.13 -7.01 -17.28
C TYR A 78 -19.39 -7.38 -16.47
N ASN A 79 -20.52 -7.61 -17.15
CA ASN A 79 -21.78 -8.11 -16.59
C ASN A 79 -22.29 -7.36 -15.35
N ASN A 80 -22.19 -6.03 -15.34
CA ASN A 80 -22.56 -5.19 -14.19
C ASN A 80 -23.02 -3.79 -14.63
N ARG A 81 -24.11 -3.72 -15.40
CA ARG A 81 -24.65 -2.44 -15.89
C ARG A 81 -24.84 -1.40 -14.78
N GLN A 82 -25.51 -1.77 -13.68
CA GLN A 82 -25.89 -0.82 -12.62
C GLN A 82 -24.67 -0.19 -11.93
N LEU A 83 -23.64 -0.99 -11.63
CA LEU A 83 -22.41 -0.50 -11.01
C LEU A 83 -21.66 0.43 -11.97
N THR A 84 -21.52 -0.01 -13.22
CA THR A 84 -20.86 0.79 -14.28
C THR A 84 -21.57 2.14 -14.46
N GLN A 85 -22.90 2.15 -14.47
CA GLN A 85 -23.70 3.37 -14.53
C GLN A 85 -23.43 4.28 -13.32
N GLN A 86 -23.48 3.76 -12.09
CA GLN A 86 -23.21 4.56 -10.89
C GLN A 86 -21.80 5.16 -10.89
N CYS A 87 -20.81 4.39 -11.35
CA CYS A 87 -19.43 4.85 -11.50
C CYS A 87 -19.35 6.04 -12.48
N ILE A 88 -19.92 5.89 -13.68
CA ILE A 88 -19.96 6.96 -14.70
C ILE A 88 -20.64 8.22 -14.16
N GLU A 89 -21.81 8.10 -13.53
CA GLU A 89 -22.50 9.29 -13.01
C GLU A 89 -21.71 9.98 -11.89
N SER A 90 -21.08 9.21 -11.00
CA SER A 90 -20.23 9.80 -9.95
C SER A 90 -19.04 10.58 -10.52
N ILE A 91 -18.47 10.11 -11.63
CA ILE A 91 -17.40 10.83 -12.34
C ILE A 91 -17.95 12.14 -12.92
N ARG A 92 -19.13 12.13 -13.56
CA ARG A 92 -19.73 13.35 -14.12
C ARG A 92 -20.07 14.37 -13.05
N GLU A 93 -20.58 13.93 -11.91
CA GLU A 93 -20.96 14.78 -10.78
C GLU A 93 -19.77 15.45 -10.08
N THR A 94 -18.62 14.77 -10.03
CA THR A 94 -17.51 15.17 -9.14
C THR A 94 -16.25 15.63 -9.85
N THR A 95 -16.23 15.54 -11.19
CA THR A 95 -15.04 15.84 -11.98
C THR A 95 -15.33 16.70 -13.21
N PRO A 96 -14.64 17.85 -13.37
CA PRO A 96 -14.85 18.72 -14.54
C PRO A 96 -14.44 18.02 -15.84
N GLU A 97 -15.20 18.26 -16.91
CA GLU A 97 -14.94 17.67 -18.24
C GLU A 97 -13.53 18.01 -18.77
N SER A 98 -13.00 19.19 -18.46
CA SER A 98 -11.66 19.61 -18.85
C SER A 98 -10.55 18.73 -18.23
N ALA A 99 -10.83 18.07 -17.11
CA ALA A 99 -9.88 17.27 -16.36
C ALA A 99 -9.97 15.77 -16.66
N ARG A 100 -10.95 15.32 -17.47
CA ARG A 100 -11.20 13.89 -17.69
C ARG A 100 -11.47 13.48 -19.13
N GLU A 101 -11.22 12.22 -19.41
CA GLU A 101 -11.78 11.45 -20.51
C GLU A 101 -12.28 10.13 -19.92
N ILE A 102 -13.51 9.71 -20.24
CA ILE A 102 -14.04 8.42 -19.77
C ILE A 102 -13.81 7.40 -20.88
N VAL A 103 -13.04 6.34 -20.58
CA VAL A 103 -12.74 5.25 -21.51
C VAL A 103 -13.26 3.96 -20.92
N ILE A 104 -14.20 3.32 -21.60
CA ILE A 104 -14.83 2.08 -21.12
C ILE A 104 -14.49 0.96 -22.08
N VAL A 105 -13.96 -0.13 -21.52
CA VAL A 105 -13.76 -1.39 -22.24
C VAL A 105 -14.81 -2.36 -21.74
N ASP A 106 -15.77 -2.72 -22.58
CA ASP A 106 -16.65 -3.85 -22.30
C ASP A 106 -15.92 -5.16 -22.60
N ASN A 107 -15.85 -6.04 -21.60
CA ASN A 107 -15.05 -7.25 -21.64
C ASN A 107 -15.88 -8.48 -22.05
N ASN A 108 -16.70 -8.31 -23.08
CA ASN A 108 -17.66 -9.28 -23.60
C ASN A 108 -18.82 -9.57 -22.61
N SER A 109 -19.50 -8.52 -22.16
CA SER A 109 -20.69 -8.64 -21.32
C SER A 109 -21.84 -9.34 -22.05
N GLN A 110 -22.65 -10.06 -21.28
CA GLN A 110 -23.81 -10.85 -21.73
C GLN A 110 -25.12 -10.32 -21.13
N ASP A 111 -25.05 -9.27 -20.32
CA ASP A 111 -26.20 -8.50 -19.83
C ASP A 111 -26.45 -7.28 -20.73
N ASP A 112 -27.29 -6.35 -20.26
CA ASP A 112 -27.65 -5.12 -20.97
C ASP A 112 -26.64 -3.98 -20.81
N SER A 113 -25.40 -4.29 -20.36
CA SER A 113 -24.34 -3.28 -20.16
C SER A 113 -23.98 -2.58 -21.46
N VAL A 114 -23.78 -3.33 -22.55
CA VAL A 114 -23.31 -2.78 -23.83
C VAL A 114 -24.35 -1.86 -24.45
N GLU A 115 -25.63 -2.23 -24.41
CA GLU A 115 -26.73 -1.40 -24.92
C GLU A 115 -26.81 -0.07 -24.18
N TYR A 116 -26.61 -0.06 -22.86
CA TYR A 116 -26.54 1.17 -22.08
C TYR A 116 -25.32 2.01 -22.43
N LEU A 117 -24.15 1.39 -22.56
CA LEU A 117 -22.89 2.07 -22.88
C LEU A 117 -22.91 2.73 -24.25
N ARG A 118 -23.51 2.08 -25.27
CA ARG A 118 -23.68 2.65 -26.62
C ARG A 118 -24.55 3.91 -26.67
N GLN A 119 -25.33 4.18 -25.62
CA GLN A 119 -26.19 5.37 -25.50
C GLN A 119 -25.46 6.56 -24.85
N GLN A 120 -24.19 6.41 -24.45
CA GLN A 120 -23.43 7.47 -23.79
C GLN A 120 -22.55 8.19 -24.82
N ASP A 121 -22.83 9.47 -25.08
CA ASP A 121 -22.13 10.25 -26.12
C ASP A 121 -20.78 10.84 -25.67
N ASP A 122 -20.52 10.88 -24.36
CA ASP A 122 -19.33 11.49 -23.74
C ASP A 122 -18.25 10.48 -23.33
N ILE A 123 -18.37 9.22 -23.77
CA ILE A 123 -17.40 8.15 -23.48
C ILE A 123 -16.69 7.64 -24.73
N VAL A 124 -15.49 7.10 -24.54
CA VAL A 124 -14.81 6.25 -25.53
C VAL A 124 -15.14 4.80 -25.19
N LEU A 125 -16.03 4.17 -25.96
CA LEU A 125 -16.40 2.77 -25.77
C LEU A 125 -15.57 1.84 -26.67
N ILE A 126 -15.03 0.79 -26.08
CA ILE A 126 -14.39 -0.33 -26.78
C ILE A 126 -15.15 -1.60 -26.39
N GLU A 127 -15.65 -2.33 -27.38
CA GLU A 127 -16.41 -3.56 -27.19
C GLU A 127 -15.54 -4.76 -27.58
N ASN A 128 -15.12 -5.57 -26.61
CA ASN A 128 -14.37 -6.79 -26.89
C ASN A 128 -15.33 -7.95 -27.20
N ASP A 129 -14.91 -8.83 -28.11
CA ASP A 129 -15.58 -10.10 -28.41
C ASP A 129 -15.09 -11.26 -27.52
N PHE A 130 -14.16 -10.99 -26.58
CA PHE A 130 -13.65 -11.94 -25.59
C PHE A 130 -13.38 -11.25 -24.25
N ASN A 131 -13.22 -12.05 -23.18
CA ASN A 131 -12.80 -11.54 -21.88
C ASN A 131 -11.26 -11.55 -21.81
N ALA A 132 -10.65 -10.36 -21.80
CA ALA A 132 -9.21 -10.14 -21.76
C ALA A 132 -8.60 -10.16 -20.35
N GLY A 133 -9.41 -10.44 -19.32
CA GLY A 133 -9.05 -10.22 -17.92
C GLY A 133 -8.83 -8.74 -17.60
N PHE A 134 -8.51 -8.44 -16.35
CA PHE A 134 -8.22 -7.08 -15.88
C PHE A 134 -7.01 -6.45 -16.59
N PRO A 135 -5.79 -7.04 -16.57
CA PRO A 135 -4.63 -6.41 -17.18
C PRO A 135 -4.80 -6.18 -18.70
N GLY A 136 -5.32 -7.17 -19.43
CA GLY A 136 -5.54 -7.07 -20.88
C GLY A 136 -6.61 -6.04 -21.23
N GLY A 137 -7.75 -6.06 -20.50
CA GLY A 137 -8.83 -5.09 -20.68
C GLY A 137 -8.38 -3.65 -20.43
N CYS A 138 -7.67 -3.40 -19.32
CA CYS A 138 -7.10 -2.09 -19.03
C CYS A 138 -6.09 -1.65 -20.11
N ASN A 139 -5.23 -2.55 -20.60
CA ASN A 139 -4.28 -2.23 -21.67
C ASN A 139 -4.96 -1.79 -22.97
N ILE A 140 -6.10 -2.39 -23.32
CA ILE A 140 -6.91 -1.99 -24.48
C ILE A 140 -7.41 -0.55 -24.28
N GLY A 141 -7.97 -0.23 -23.11
CA GLY A 141 -8.43 1.11 -22.79
C GLY A 141 -7.31 2.15 -22.77
N ILE A 142 -6.15 1.82 -22.19
CA ILE A 142 -4.95 2.66 -22.20
C ILE A 142 -4.55 3.02 -23.63
N LYS A 143 -4.58 2.06 -24.57
CA LYS A 143 -4.19 2.28 -25.97
C LYS A 143 -5.18 3.19 -26.71
N ALA A 144 -6.48 3.07 -26.41
CA ALA A 144 -7.56 3.86 -27.01
C ALA A 144 -7.67 5.29 -26.46
N SER A 145 -7.18 5.53 -25.25
CA SER A 145 -7.22 6.85 -24.60
C SER A 145 -6.37 7.93 -25.29
N LYS A 146 -6.69 9.21 -25.02
CA LYS A 146 -5.93 10.39 -25.48
C LYS A 146 -4.46 10.32 -25.06
N LYS A 147 -3.55 10.43 -26.02
CA LYS A 147 -2.11 10.24 -25.85
C LYS A 147 -1.43 11.15 -24.81
N LYS A 148 -1.97 12.34 -24.54
CA LYS A 148 -1.38 13.28 -23.57
C LYS A 148 -1.87 13.07 -22.14
N ASN A 149 -3.03 12.44 -21.97
CA ASN A 149 -3.65 12.29 -20.67
C ASN A 149 -2.88 11.29 -19.82
N ASP A 150 -2.80 11.55 -18.52
CA ASP A 150 -2.42 10.55 -17.53
C ASP A 150 -3.46 9.42 -17.47
N ILE A 151 -3.08 8.24 -17.00
CA ILE A 151 -3.98 7.07 -16.96
C ILE A 151 -4.52 6.90 -15.56
N PHE A 152 -5.85 6.94 -15.42
CA PHE A 152 -6.51 6.57 -14.18
C PHE A 152 -7.20 5.23 -14.35
N LEU A 153 -6.61 4.17 -13.79
CA LEU A 153 -7.25 2.86 -13.71
C LEU A 153 -8.28 2.91 -12.60
N LEU A 154 -9.54 2.59 -12.94
CA LEU A 154 -10.66 2.67 -12.01
C LEU A 154 -11.59 1.47 -12.19
N ASN A 155 -11.90 0.77 -11.10
CA ASN A 155 -12.88 -0.31 -11.12
C ASN A 155 -14.30 0.25 -11.34
N ASN A 156 -15.14 -0.51 -12.05
CA ASN A 156 -16.51 -0.11 -12.37
C ASN A 156 -17.49 -0.17 -11.18
N ASP A 157 -17.08 -0.74 -10.04
CA ASP A 157 -17.85 -0.80 -8.80
C ASP A 157 -17.40 0.24 -7.76
N THR A 158 -16.93 1.39 -8.28
CA THR A 158 -16.51 2.54 -7.47
C THR A 158 -17.49 3.71 -7.60
N ILE A 159 -17.55 4.55 -6.57
CA ILE A 159 -18.26 5.84 -6.59
C ILE A 159 -17.26 6.91 -6.16
N LEU A 160 -16.99 7.87 -7.07
CA LEU A 160 -16.16 9.02 -6.75
C LEU A 160 -16.93 9.96 -5.82
N CYS A 161 -16.27 10.36 -4.73
CA CYS A 161 -16.73 11.44 -3.86
C CYS A 161 -16.26 12.78 -4.42
N ALA A 162 -16.88 13.88 -3.97
CA ALA A 162 -16.42 15.23 -4.31
C ALA A 162 -14.91 15.37 -4.11
N ASN A 163 -14.22 16.06 -5.03
CA ASN A 163 -12.79 16.30 -5.01
C ASN A 163 -11.86 15.07 -5.08
N SER A 164 -12.36 13.84 -5.29
CA SER A 164 -11.51 12.62 -5.26
C SER A 164 -10.37 12.65 -6.27
N LEU A 165 -10.69 12.95 -7.56
CA LEU A 165 -9.65 13.03 -8.60
C LEU A 165 -8.78 14.27 -8.43
N TYR A 166 -9.35 15.39 -7.97
CA TYR A 166 -8.59 16.61 -7.68
C TYR A 166 -7.49 16.33 -6.65
N THR A 167 -7.82 15.73 -5.49
CA THR A 167 -6.83 15.43 -4.46
C THR A 167 -5.85 14.35 -4.89
N LEU A 168 -6.28 13.35 -5.67
CA LEU A 168 -5.39 12.34 -6.24
C LEU A 168 -4.34 12.96 -7.17
N ARG A 169 -4.76 13.88 -8.06
CA ARG A 169 -3.85 14.64 -8.94
C ARG A 169 -2.95 15.57 -8.12
N MET A 170 -3.46 16.20 -7.05
CA MET A 170 -2.65 17.02 -6.15
C MET A 170 -1.52 16.21 -5.50
N GLY A 171 -1.79 14.97 -5.09
CA GLY A 171 -0.78 14.04 -4.58
C GLY A 171 0.22 13.62 -5.64
N LEU A 172 -0.23 13.20 -6.82
CA LEU A 172 0.65 12.77 -7.93
C LEU A 172 1.63 13.87 -8.39
N TYR A 173 1.19 15.13 -8.36
CA TYR A 173 1.97 16.28 -8.80
C TYR A 173 2.65 17.04 -7.65
N GLU A 174 2.65 16.48 -6.43
CA GLU A 174 3.41 17.02 -5.30
C GLU A 174 4.92 17.01 -5.58
N LYS A 175 5.43 15.92 -6.18
CA LYS A 175 6.83 15.78 -6.58
C LYS A 175 6.96 15.22 -8.00
N GLU A 176 8.08 15.53 -8.64
CA GLU A 176 8.35 15.09 -10.02
C GLU A 176 8.46 13.56 -10.11
N ASN A 177 9.16 12.94 -9.14
CA ASN A 177 9.42 11.52 -9.07
C ASN A 177 8.23 10.68 -8.58
N TYR A 178 7.08 11.27 -8.23
CA TYR A 178 5.88 10.50 -7.94
C TYR A 178 5.30 10.01 -9.28
N GLY A 179 5.41 8.70 -9.53
CA GLY A 179 5.05 8.09 -10.81
C GLY A 179 3.59 7.66 -10.86
N SER A 180 3.04 7.25 -9.72
CA SER A 180 1.63 6.92 -9.57
C SER A 180 1.09 7.31 -8.19
N ALA A 181 -0.20 7.56 -8.14
CA ALA A 181 -0.95 7.88 -6.94
C ALA A 181 -2.18 6.98 -6.80
N GLY A 182 -2.43 6.47 -5.61
CA GLY A 182 -3.60 5.64 -5.29
C GLY A 182 -4.52 6.31 -4.29
N SER A 183 -5.82 6.01 -4.38
CA SER A 183 -6.84 6.49 -3.45
C SER A 183 -6.98 5.54 -2.25
N VAL A 184 -7.40 6.10 -1.11
CA VAL A 184 -7.94 5.33 0.01
C VAL A 184 -9.42 5.03 -0.21
N THR A 185 -9.96 4.06 0.51
CA THR A 185 -11.35 3.60 0.33
C THR A 185 -11.95 3.03 1.61
N ASN A 186 -13.16 2.48 1.52
CA ASN A 186 -13.84 1.73 2.57
C ASN A 186 -13.54 0.23 2.55
N ASN A 187 -13.15 -0.32 1.40
CA ASN A 187 -12.95 -1.75 1.26
C ASN A 187 -11.78 -2.08 0.33
N CYS A 188 -10.62 -2.32 0.94
CA CYS A 188 -9.37 -2.69 0.28
C CYS A 188 -8.36 -3.25 1.30
N ALA A 189 -7.47 -4.13 0.83
CA ALA A 189 -6.29 -4.55 1.57
C ALA A 189 -5.19 -3.46 1.52
N ASN A 190 -3.96 -3.82 1.91
CA ASN A 190 -2.77 -2.95 1.85
C ASN A 190 -2.89 -1.67 2.68
N LEU A 191 -3.67 -1.72 3.77
CA LEU A 191 -4.03 -0.59 4.63
C LEU A 191 -4.63 0.61 3.89
N GLN A 192 -5.25 0.39 2.71
CA GLN A 192 -5.92 1.45 1.96
C GLN A 192 -7.37 1.68 2.43
N SER A 193 -7.90 0.81 3.29
CA SER A 193 -9.20 1.01 3.95
C SER A 193 -9.08 1.97 5.13
N VAL A 194 -9.72 3.14 5.06
CA VAL A 194 -9.63 4.18 6.12
C VAL A 194 -10.94 4.44 6.85
N PHE A 195 -12.08 4.04 6.28
CA PHE A 195 -13.40 4.25 6.89
C PHE A 195 -14.40 3.23 6.38
N LYS A 196 -15.13 2.54 7.27
CA LYS A 196 -16.11 1.51 6.90
C LYS A 196 -17.52 1.94 7.31
N SER A 197 -18.45 1.83 6.38
CA SER A 197 -19.89 1.95 6.62
C SER A 197 -20.64 1.16 5.54
N ASP A 198 -21.81 0.64 5.91
CA ASP A 198 -22.74 -0.02 4.97
C ASP A 198 -23.66 1.02 4.27
N SER A 199 -23.62 2.29 4.67
CA SER A 199 -24.41 3.38 4.10
C SER A 199 -23.61 4.19 3.09
N ILE A 200 -24.05 4.20 1.82
CA ILE A 200 -23.44 5.02 0.77
C ILE A 200 -23.46 6.51 1.14
N ASP A 201 -24.50 6.99 1.82
CA ASP A 201 -24.60 8.39 2.22
C ASP A 201 -23.55 8.76 3.27
N GLU A 202 -23.34 7.91 4.28
CA GLU A 202 -22.27 8.11 5.28
C GLU A 202 -20.88 8.08 4.62
N LEU A 203 -20.68 7.20 3.65
CA LEU A 203 -19.44 7.12 2.89
C LEU A 203 -19.21 8.39 2.05
N LYS A 204 -20.27 8.94 1.43
CA LYS A 204 -20.20 10.21 0.69
C LYS A 204 -19.91 11.38 1.64
N GLU A 205 -20.53 11.43 2.81
CA GLU A 205 -20.24 12.44 3.83
C GLU A 205 -18.80 12.37 4.35
N PHE A 206 -18.29 11.16 4.58
CA PHE A 206 -16.89 10.96 4.91
C PHE A 206 -15.99 11.45 3.79
N GLY A 207 -16.26 11.07 2.54
CA GLY A 207 -15.52 11.51 1.36
C GLY A 207 -15.47 13.03 1.24
N LEU A 208 -16.59 13.73 1.44
CA LEU A 208 -16.65 15.19 1.40
C LEU A 208 -15.73 15.86 2.44
N LYS A 209 -15.66 15.31 3.65
CA LYS A 209 -14.80 15.81 4.74
C LYS A 209 -13.34 15.38 4.56
N ASN A 210 -13.12 14.20 3.97
CA ASN A 210 -11.80 13.61 3.76
C ASN A 210 -11.06 14.26 2.59
N ASN A 211 -11.78 14.57 1.51
CA ASN A 211 -11.23 14.99 0.22
C ASN A 211 -10.93 16.48 0.16
N VAL A 212 -10.21 16.94 1.17
CA VAL A 212 -9.75 18.30 1.32
C VAL A 212 -8.22 18.30 1.42
N VAL A 213 -7.61 19.43 1.10
CA VAL A 213 -6.15 19.61 1.23
C VAL A 213 -5.71 19.46 2.69
N ASN A 214 -4.42 19.22 2.94
CA ASN A 214 -3.78 19.05 4.27
C ASN A 214 -3.67 17.62 4.83
N LYS A 215 -3.40 16.63 3.97
CA LYS A 215 -2.92 15.30 4.42
C LYS A 215 -1.63 14.93 3.73
N ARG A 216 -0.74 14.25 4.44
CA ARG A 216 0.51 13.73 3.89
C ARG A 216 0.23 12.45 3.08
N SER A 217 0.91 12.30 1.97
CA SER A 217 0.92 11.07 1.18
C SER A 217 1.88 10.03 1.80
N GLU A 218 1.54 8.75 1.71
CA GLU A 218 2.42 7.64 2.13
C GLU A 218 3.11 7.04 0.91
N ILE A 219 4.40 6.77 0.99
CA ILE A 219 5.12 6.01 -0.04
C ILE A 219 4.77 4.52 0.14
N LYS A 220 4.36 3.85 -0.93
CA LYS A 220 3.99 2.44 -0.92
C LYS A 220 4.88 1.63 -1.88
N LEU A 221 5.04 0.34 -1.59
CA LEU A 221 5.62 -0.57 -2.58
C LEU A 221 4.65 -0.85 -3.72
N MET A 222 3.39 -1.11 -3.36
CA MET A 222 2.31 -1.34 -4.33
C MET A 222 1.06 -0.55 -3.97
N LEU A 223 0.29 -0.20 -4.99
CA LEU A 223 -1.03 0.43 -4.85
C LEU A 223 -2.06 -0.52 -5.47
N VAL A 224 -3.13 -0.82 -4.74
CA VAL A 224 -4.18 -1.71 -5.27
C VAL A 224 -4.90 -1.01 -6.42
N ALA A 225 -4.93 -1.63 -7.61
CA ALA A 225 -5.36 -1.01 -8.86
C ALA A 225 -6.88 -0.75 -8.99
N PHE A 226 -7.63 -0.73 -7.88
CA PHE A 226 -9.04 -0.34 -7.88
C PHE A 226 -9.23 1.15 -8.26
N ALA A 227 -8.26 1.99 -7.92
CA ALA A 227 -8.21 3.43 -8.22
C ALA A 227 -6.76 3.93 -8.16
N VAL A 228 -6.05 3.85 -9.29
CA VAL A 228 -4.64 4.27 -9.41
C VAL A 228 -4.42 5.16 -10.62
N LEU A 229 -3.93 6.37 -10.38
CA LEU A 229 -3.53 7.36 -11.39
C LEU A 229 -2.03 7.24 -11.65
N ILE A 230 -1.63 7.04 -12.90
CA ILE A 230 -0.25 6.86 -13.34
C ILE A 230 0.08 7.92 -14.38
N LYS A 231 1.22 8.60 -14.22
CA LYS A 231 1.69 9.55 -15.24
C LYS A 231 1.91 8.81 -16.56
N ARG A 232 1.39 9.34 -17.67
CA ARG A 232 1.49 8.68 -19.00
C ARG A 232 2.93 8.30 -19.34
N HIS A 233 3.85 9.26 -19.20
CA HIS A 233 5.25 9.07 -19.56
C HIS A 233 5.95 8.02 -18.67
N VAL A 234 5.50 7.85 -17.43
CA VAL A 234 6.00 6.78 -16.55
C VAL A 234 5.51 5.44 -17.06
N LEU A 235 4.22 5.34 -17.38
CA LEU A 235 3.61 4.13 -17.92
C LEU A 235 4.23 3.71 -19.27
N GLU A 236 4.56 4.67 -20.13
CA GLU A 236 5.28 4.43 -21.39
C GLU A 236 6.72 3.96 -21.18
N LYS A 237 7.37 4.42 -20.12
CA LYS A 237 8.74 4.02 -19.75
C LYS A 237 8.77 2.61 -19.16
N VAL A 238 7.86 2.29 -18.25
CA VAL A 238 7.86 1.01 -17.52
C VAL A 238 7.12 -0.11 -18.24
N GLY A 239 6.31 0.20 -19.24
CA GLY A 239 5.40 -0.72 -19.94
C GLY A 239 4.04 -0.83 -19.26
N TYR A 240 3.05 -1.40 -19.96
CA TYR A 240 1.67 -1.50 -19.47
C TYR A 240 1.47 -2.67 -18.49
N LEU A 241 0.24 -2.99 -18.11
CA LEU A 241 -0.06 -4.09 -17.19
C LEU A 241 0.38 -5.42 -17.82
N ASP A 242 0.95 -6.31 -17.02
CA ASP A 242 1.46 -7.59 -17.52
C ASP A 242 0.33 -8.62 -17.65
N GLU A 243 -0.02 -8.95 -18.88
CA GLU A 243 -1.15 -9.82 -19.21
C GLU A 243 -0.93 -11.28 -18.76
N ARG A 244 0.29 -11.66 -18.31
CA ARG A 244 0.54 -12.96 -17.68
C ARG A 244 -0.29 -13.18 -16.42
N PHE A 245 -0.70 -12.11 -15.74
CA PHE A 245 -1.54 -12.17 -14.54
C PHE A 245 -3.03 -12.34 -14.85
N PHE A 246 -3.40 -12.82 -16.04
CA PHE A 246 -4.79 -13.18 -16.36
C PHE A 246 -5.39 -14.17 -15.31
N PRO A 247 -6.65 -13.98 -14.88
CA PRO A 247 -7.58 -12.90 -15.24
C PRO A 247 -7.44 -11.61 -14.41
N GLY A 248 -6.55 -11.56 -13.42
CA GLY A 248 -6.24 -10.41 -12.56
C GLY A 248 -5.55 -10.85 -11.26
N ASN A 249 -5.27 -9.91 -10.35
CA ASN A 249 -4.39 -10.04 -9.17
C ASN A 249 -2.89 -10.15 -9.52
N PHE A 250 -2.07 -9.38 -8.80
CA PHE A 250 -0.61 -9.23 -8.94
C PHE A 250 -0.12 -8.44 -10.17
N GLU A 251 -1.00 -8.03 -11.09
CA GLU A 251 -0.65 -7.02 -12.10
C GLU A 251 -0.35 -5.65 -11.48
N ASP A 252 -0.98 -5.35 -10.34
CA ASP A 252 -0.85 -4.13 -9.56
C ASP A 252 0.43 -4.12 -8.71
N ASP A 253 0.79 -5.27 -8.13
CA ASP A 253 2.15 -5.50 -7.62
C ASP A 253 3.19 -5.26 -8.70
N ASP A 254 3.04 -5.93 -9.84
CA ASP A 254 4.04 -5.90 -10.90
C ASP A 254 4.28 -4.49 -11.48
N ILE A 255 3.21 -3.77 -11.83
CA ILE A 255 3.34 -2.41 -12.35
C ILE A 255 3.97 -1.48 -11.31
N SER A 256 3.58 -1.62 -10.03
CA SER A 256 4.11 -0.80 -8.95
C SER A 256 5.60 -1.05 -8.74
N LEU A 257 6.05 -2.31 -8.76
CA LEU A 257 7.46 -2.67 -8.66
C LEU A 257 8.27 -2.18 -9.86
N ARG A 258 7.71 -2.18 -11.07
CA ARG A 258 8.37 -1.61 -12.26
C ARG A 258 8.49 -0.09 -12.21
N ILE A 259 7.48 0.61 -11.66
CA ILE A 259 7.55 2.06 -11.39
C ILE A 259 8.71 2.36 -10.44
N LEU A 260 8.83 1.61 -9.34
CA LEU A 260 9.94 1.75 -8.40
C LEU A 260 11.28 1.50 -9.10
N LYS A 261 11.45 0.39 -9.82
CA LYS A 261 12.72 0.08 -10.53
C LYS A 261 13.22 1.20 -11.47
N GLU A 262 12.34 2.06 -11.96
CA GLU A 262 12.68 3.24 -12.77
C GLU A 262 12.90 4.54 -11.95
N ASN A 263 13.10 4.42 -10.64
CA ASN A 263 13.32 5.46 -9.63
C ASN A 263 12.13 6.42 -9.41
N TYR A 264 10.92 5.99 -9.75
CA TYR A 264 9.70 6.69 -9.37
C TYR A 264 9.15 6.16 -8.05
N GLN A 265 8.23 6.89 -7.43
CA GLN A 265 7.55 6.48 -6.20
C GLN A 265 6.07 6.22 -6.46
N ASN A 266 5.51 5.24 -5.75
CA ASN A 266 4.07 5.04 -5.65
C ASN A 266 3.58 5.75 -4.38
N VAL A 267 2.57 6.60 -4.48
CA VAL A 267 2.05 7.37 -3.34
C VAL A 267 0.59 7.07 -3.04
N LEU A 268 0.28 6.71 -1.80
CA LEU A 268 -1.08 6.61 -1.30
C LEU A 268 -1.54 7.98 -0.80
N VAL A 269 -2.64 8.49 -1.37
CA VAL A 269 -3.16 9.83 -1.11
C VAL A 269 -4.33 9.74 -0.13
N TYR A 270 -4.05 9.97 1.16
CA TYR A 270 -5.04 9.82 2.25
C TYR A 270 -6.22 10.79 2.18
N ASN A 271 -6.11 11.88 1.45
CA ASN A 271 -7.20 12.81 1.17
C ASN A 271 -7.84 12.58 -0.22
N SER A 272 -7.64 11.42 -0.84
CA SER A 272 -8.43 10.97 -1.97
C SER A 272 -9.17 9.69 -1.58
N PHE A 273 -10.40 9.86 -1.11
CA PHE A 273 -11.29 8.77 -0.73
C PHE A 273 -12.30 8.50 -1.85
N ILE A 274 -12.31 7.26 -2.32
CA ILE A 274 -13.25 6.74 -3.31
C ILE A 274 -13.97 5.56 -2.68
N ILE A 275 -15.29 5.48 -2.85
CA ILE A 275 -16.08 4.36 -2.36
C ILE A 275 -15.85 3.17 -3.28
N HIS A 276 -15.57 2.00 -2.70
CA HIS A 276 -15.43 0.74 -3.41
C HIS A 276 -16.48 -0.24 -2.87
N LEU A 277 -17.43 -0.61 -3.72
CA LEU A 277 -18.55 -1.48 -3.34
C LEU A 277 -18.09 -2.95 -3.20
N GLY A 278 -16.98 -3.33 -3.85
CA GLY A 278 -16.28 -4.60 -3.64
C GLY A 278 -17.13 -5.83 -3.91
N THR A 279 -18.09 -5.73 -4.84
CA THR A 279 -19.24 -6.65 -4.85
C THR A 279 -19.19 -7.79 -5.84
N VAL A 280 -18.29 -7.84 -6.84
CA VAL A 280 -18.59 -8.71 -8.00
C VAL A 280 -17.48 -9.57 -8.62
N SER A 281 -16.22 -9.17 -8.64
CA SER A 281 -15.31 -9.66 -9.71
C SER A 281 -14.89 -11.15 -9.67
N PHE A 282 -15.08 -11.89 -8.56
CA PHE A 282 -14.63 -13.30 -8.49
C PHE A 282 -15.57 -14.29 -7.78
N LYS A 283 -16.84 -13.94 -7.51
CA LYS A 283 -17.77 -14.83 -6.76
C LYS A 283 -18.08 -16.17 -7.44
N LYS A 284 -17.76 -16.33 -8.73
CA LYS A 284 -18.06 -17.54 -9.53
C LYS A 284 -16.81 -18.36 -9.91
N VAL A 285 -15.63 -18.03 -9.40
CA VAL A 285 -14.39 -18.75 -9.71
C VAL A 285 -13.62 -19.12 -8.45
N ASP A 286 -12.71 -20.08 -8.57
CA ASP A 286 -11.76 -20.43 -7.52
C ASP A 286 -10.70 -19.32 -7.38
N TYR A 287 -11.08 -18.28 -6.63
CA TYR A 287 -10.25 -17.11 -6.38
C TYR A 287 -8.91 -17.49 -5.76
N ASN A 288 -8.89 -18.39 -4.77
CA ASN A 288 -7.66 -18.80 -4.10
C ASN A 288 -6.69 -19.49 -5.07
N SER A 289 -7.18 -20.35 -5.97
CA SER A 289 -6.30 -20.96 -6.98
C SER A 289 -5.74 -19.95 -7.97
N ILE A 290 -6.54 -18.98 -8.43
CA ILE A 290 -6.05 -17.91 -9.32
C ILE A 290 -4.96 -17.10 -8.63
N LEU A 291 -5.23 -16.75 -7.38
CA LEU A 291 -4.37 -15.95 -6.55
C LEU A 291 -3.01 -16.63 -6.33
N MET A 292 -2.99 -17.90 -5.94
CA MET A 292 -1.72 -18.66 -5.77
C MET A 292 -0.96 -18.82 -7.10
N LYS A 293 -1.65 -19.12 -8.20
CA LYS A 293 -0.99 -19.23 -9.52
C LYS A 293 -0.36 -17.92 -9.98
N ASN A 294 -1.02 -16.79 -9.72
CA ASN A 294 -0.48 -15.49 -10.09
C ASN A 294 0.61 -15.01 -9.14
N TYR A 295 0.55 -15.40 -7.88
CA TYR A 295 1.64 -15.24 -6.93
C TYR A 295 2.90 -15.97 -7.41
N ASP A 296 2.79 -17.24 -7.81
CA ASP A 296 3.93 -18.03 -8.34
C ASP A 296 4.57 -17.34 -9.55
N LYS A 297 3.74 -16.81 -10.47
CA LYS A 297 4.24 -16.02 -11.62
C LYS A 297 5.00 -14.76 -11.19
N LEU A 298 4.58 -14.09 -10.12
CA LEU A 298 5.28 -12.92 -9.59
C LEU A 298 6.63 -13.33 -8.98
N VAL A 299 6.64 -14.39 -8.16
CA VAL A 299 7.85 -14.96 -7.57
C VAL A 299 8.85 -15.34 -8.65
N ASP A 300 8.40 -16.07 -9.68
CA ASP A 300 9.22 -16.44 -10.85
C ASP A 300 9.74 -15.23 -11.60
N LYS A 301 8.89 -14.23 -11.86
CA LYS A 301 9.25 -13.03 -12.64
C LYS A 301 10.39 -12.24 -11.98
N TYR A 302 10.39 -12.17 -10.65
CA TYR A 302 11.34 -11.37 -9.88
C TYR A 302 12.45 -12.19 -9.22
N ASN A 303 12.43 -13.52 -9.35
CA ASN A 303 13.28 -14.45 -8.61
C ASN A 303 13.26 -14.14 -7.11
N PHE A 304 12.06 -14.06 -6.53
CA PHE A 304 11.93 -13.97 -5.08
C PHE A 304 12.17 -15.36 -4.46
N ASN A 305 12.78 -15.40 -3.27
CA ASN A 305 13.05 -16.66 -2.60
C ASN A 305 11.79 -17.15 -1.86
N GLU A 306 11.25 -18.29 -2.28
CA GLU A 306 10.03 -18.90 -1.73
C GLU A 306 10.10 -19.13 -0.21
N ASP A 307 11.29 -19.37 0.35
CA ASP A 307 11.47 -19.71 1.77
C ASP A 307 10.99 -18.63 2.76
N ASN A 308 10.78 -17.39 2.31
CA ASN A 308 10.44 -16.25 3.17
C ASN A 308 9.29 -15.37 2.65
N CYS A 309 8.67 -15.72 1.53
CA CYS A 309 7.65 -14.86 0.93
C CYS A 309 6.26 -15.24 1.45
N PHE A 310 5.75 -14.44 2.38
CA PHE A 310 4.33 -14.41 2.70
C PHE A 310 3.55 -13.90 1.48
N PHE A 311 2.30 -14.36 1.37
CA PHE A 311 1.31 -14.01 0.35
C PHE A 311 1.08 -12.48 0.14
N CYS A 312 1.74 -11.60 0.89
CA CYS A 312 1.54 -10.15 0.87
C CYS A 312 2.84 -9.33 1.08
N PHE A 313 4.04 -9.83 0.77
CA PHE A 313 5.32 -9.15 1.11
C PHE A 313 5.51 -7.71 0.53
N THR A 314 4.69 -7.34 -0.44
CA THR A 314 4.57 -6.00 -1.02
C THR A 314 3.55 -5.11 -0.29
N HIS A 315 2.64 -5.70 0.48
CA HIS A 315 1.63 -4.98 1.24
C HIS A 315 2.17 -4.48 2.58
N SER A 316 1.67 -3.33 3.02
CA SER A 316 2.08 -2.72 4.29
C SER A 316 1.72 -3.54 5.52
N GLU A 317 0.71 -4.42 5.48
CA GLU A 317 0.40 -5.31 6.61
C GLU A 317 1.42 -6.44 6.78
N SER A 318 2.22 -6.73 5.75
CA SER A 318 3.23 -7.79 5.85
C SER A 318 4.26 -7.43 6.90
N ASN A 319 4.48 -8.32 7.86
CA ASN A 319 5.45 -8.12 8.96
C ASN A 319 5.23 -6.87 9.85
N GLU A 320 4.17 -6.09 9.64
CA GLU A 320 3.79 -4.94 10.47
C GLU A 320 3.47 -5.35 11.92
N ALA A 321 2.82 -6.51 12.05
CA ALA A 321 2.21 -6.97 13.28
C ALA A 321 3.19 -7.16 14.44
N PHE A 322 4.49 -7.38 14.17
CA PHE A 322 5.40 -7.78 15.24
C PHE A 322 6.07 -6.61 15.96
N TYR A 323 6.31 -5.46 15.31
CA TYR A 323 7.10 -4.37 15.90
C TYR A 323 6.45 -2.99 15.87
N LEU A 324 5.51 -2.70 14.96
CA LEU A 324 5.03 -1.34 14.75
C LEU A 324 4.46 -0.73 16.03
N ASN A 325 3.60 -1.48 16.72
CA ASN A 325 2.99 -1.06 17.99
C ASN A 325 3.99 -0.88 19.15
N ARG A 326 5.26 -1.31 18.97
CA ARG A 326 6.34 -1.20 19.96
C ARG A 326 7.23 0.01 19.70
N ILE A 327 7.20 0.59 18.49
CA ILE A 327 7.98 1.80 18.17
C ILE A 327 7.60 2.95 19.11
N LYS A 328 6.33 3.05 19.53
CA LYS A 328 5.88 4.04 20.52
C LYS A 328 6.56 3.93 21.90
N GLU A 329 7.22 2.81 22.19
CA GLU A 329 7.98 2.60 23.43
C GLU A 329 9.40 3.17 23.35
N VAL A 330 9.79 3.70 22.18
CA VAL A 330 10.96 4.54 22.02
C VAL A 330 10.60 5.93 22.55
N GLU A 331 10.90 6.16 23.83
CA GLU A 331 10.63 7.41 24.56
C GLU A 331 11.60 8.53 24.15
N LYS A 332 11.71 8.81 22.84
CA LYS A 332 12.56 9.86 22.28
C LYS A 332 11.80 10.72 21.28
N GLU A 333 12.15 12.01 21.22
CA GLU A 333 11.60 12.97 20.26
C GLU A 333 12.03 12.66 18.82
N ASN A 334 13.22 12.09 18.65
CA ASN A 334 13.79 11.60 17.40
C ASN A 334 14.74 10.44 17.70
N GLY A 335 15.13 9.70 16.67
CA GLY A 335 15.99 8.54 16.82
C GLY A 335 16.06 7.68 15.57
N LYS A 336 16.84 6.61 15.65
CA LYS A 336 17.10 5.69 14.54
C LYS A 336 16.55 4.30 14.85
N ILE A 337 15.78 3.77 13.91
CA ILE A 337 15.17 2.45 14.00
C ILE A 337 15.75 1.56 12.91
N LEU A 338 16.28 0.41 13.29
CA LEU A 338 16.74 -0.63 12.38
C LEU A 338 15.75 -1.78 12.36
N VAL A 339 15.33 -2.22 11.19
CA VAL A 339 14.60 -3.46 10.99
C VAL A 339 15.45 -4.42 10.17
N VAL A 340 15.84 -5.52 10.78
CA VAL A 340 16.66 -6.57 10.17
C VAL A 340 15.76 -7.56 9.46
N LYS A 341 16.14 -7.98 8.25
CA LYS A 341 15.34 -8.82 7.35
C LYS A 341 14.02 -8.15 7.00
N SER A 342 14.12 -6.91 6.49
CA SER A 342 12.97 -6.07 6.20
C SER A 342 12.22 -6.37 4.90
N ASP A 343 12.48 -7.52 4.27
CA ASP A 343 12.01 -7.85 2.93
C ASP A 343 12.22 -6.70 1.92
N LEU A 344 11.18 -6.32 1.19
CA LEU A 344 11.19 -5.15 0.30
C LEU A 344 10.96 -3.81 1.02
N GLY A 345 10.61 -3.83 2.31
CA GLY A 345 10.42 -2.62 3.11
C GLY A 345 8.99 -2.09 3.22
N ALA A 346 7.97 -2.87 2.84
CA ALA A 346 6.56 -2.43 2.86
C ALA A 346 6.11 -1.90 4.24
N ALA A 347 6.39 -2.68 5.30
CA ALA A 347 6.06 -2.27 6.66
C ALA A 347 6.97 -1.17 7.22
N ILE A 348 8.23 -1.07 6.75
CA ILE A 348 9.10 0.05 7.14
C ILE A 348 8.53 1.36 6.58
N LEU A 349 8.09 1.37 5.32
CA LEU A 349 7.47 2.55 4.71
C LEU A 349 6.24 2.99 5.52
N HIS A 350 5.39 2.05 5.91
CA HIS A 350 4.23 2.35 6.74
C HIS A 350 4.63 2.90 8.12
N ALA A 351 5.64 2.29 8.76
CA ALA A 351 6.18 2.79 10.02
C ALA A 351 6.76 4.20 9.91
N ALA A 352 7.49 4.51 8.84
CA ALA A 352 8.00 5.86 8.55
C ALA A 352 6.86 6.87 8.28
N TYR A 353 5.74 6.39 7.75
CA TYR A 353 4.54 7.20 7.62
C TYR A 353 3.84 7.46 8.98
N LEU A 354 3.81 6.49 9.90
CA LEU A 354 3.21 6.71 11.22
C LEU A 354 4.11 7.50 12.17
N TYR A 355 5.43 7.37 12.02
CA TYR A 355 6.42 7.96 12.92
C TYR A 355 7.48 8.79 12.16
N PRO A 356 7.09 9.90 11.52
CA PRO A 356 7.99 10.71 10.68
C PRO A 356 9.16 11.35 11.44
N GLN A 357 9.13 11.36 12.78
CA GLN A 357 10.21 11.87 13.61
C GLN A 357 11.40 10.90 13.74
N PHE A 358 11.22 9.63 13.38
CA PHE A 358 12.29 8.63 13.39
C PHE A 358 12.88 8.42 12.00
N GLU A 359 14.18 8.17 11.95
CA GLU A 359 14.85 7.68 10.75
C GLU A 359 14.76 6.15 10.72
N PHE A 360 14.29 5.61 9.60
CA PHE A 360 14.12 4.18 9.41
C PHE A 360 15.20 3.58 8.53
N TYR A 361 15.73 2.45 8.97
CA TYR A 361 16.77 1.69 8.30
C TYR A 361 16.32 0.24 8.15
N GLY A 362 16.46 -0.34 6.96
CA GLY A 362 16.12 -1.72 6.65
C GLY A 362 17.33 -2.49 6.14
N LEU A 363 17.60 -3.66 6.71
CA LEU A 363 18.62 -4.57 6.19
C LEU A 363 17.94 -5.74 5.49
N ASN A 364 18.26 -5.93 4.22
CA ASN A 364 17.75 -7.04 3.42
C ASN A 364 18.89 -7.88 2.82
N ASN A 365 18.70 -9.18 2.66
CA ASN A 365 19.70 -10.11 2.14
C ASN A 365 19.30 -10.76 0.81
N THR A 366 18.26 -10.25 0.16
CA THR A 366 17.80 -10.74 -1.15
C THR A 366 18.21 -9.74 -2.23
N VAL A 367 19.12 -10.14 -3.13
CA VAL A 367 19.67 -9.26 -4.17
C VAL A 367 18.59 -8.72 -5.12
N SER A 368 17.61 -9.54 -5.51
CA SER A 368 16.52 -9.12 -6.40
C SER A 368 15.70 -7.97 -5.81
N CYS A 369 15.58 -7.92 -4.48
CA CYS A 369 14.87 -6.90 -3.74
C CYS A 369 15.64 -5.57 -3.64
N ALA A 370 16.98 -5.61 -3.63
CA ALA A 370 17.82 -4.42 -3.48
C ALA A 370 17.54 -3.37 -4.56
N THR A 371 17.35 -3.80 -5.81
CA THR A 371 17.08 -2.89 -6.94
C THR A 371 15.76 -2.10 -6.82
N ILE A 372 14.82 -2.60 -6.01
CA ILE A 372 13.51 -2.00 -5.79
C ILE A 372 13.54 -1.05 -4.58
N SER A 373 14.23 -1.44 -3.51
CA SER A 373 14.06 -0.78 -2.21
C SER A 373 15.06 0.33 -1.90
N THR A 374 16.21 0.39 -2.57
CA THR A 374 17.32 1.30 -2.19
C THR A 374 17.05 2.79 -2.46
N HIS A 375 16.06 3.12 -3.29
CA HIS A 375 15.72 4.50 -3.68
C HIS A 375 14.33 4.92 -3.16
N LEU A 376 13.75 4.15 -2.24
CA LEU A 376 12.48 4.48 -1.63
C LEU A 376 12.59 5.72 -0.77
N GLU A 377 11.67 6.65 -0.95
CA GLU A 377 11.71 7.91 -0.23
C GLU A 377 11.31 7.72 1.25
N GLY A 378 12.05 8.34 2.16
CA GLY A 378 11.73 8.37 3.59
C GLY A 378 12.29 7.20 4.41
N VAL A 379 12.96 6.24 3.77
CA VAL A 379 13.58 5.07 4.43
C VAL A 379 14.96 4.81 3.84
N ASN A 380 15.84 4.14 4.60
CA ASN A 380 17.16 3.74 4.14
C ASN A 380 17.24 2.21 4.12
N ILE A 381 17.02 1.59 2.96
CA ILE A 381 17.03 0.13 2.84
C ILE A 381 18.25 -0.31 2.05
N GLU A 382 19.07 -1.16 2.66
CA GLU A 382 20.32 -1.61 2.08
C GLU A 382 20.42 -3.13 2.04
N HIS A 383 21.15 -3.60 1.03
CA HIS A 383 21.46 -5.01 0.87
C HIS A 383 22.72 -5.41 1.64
N TYR A 384 22.72 -6.60 2.22
CA TYR A 384 23.90 -7.19 2.84
C TYR A 384 24.05 -8.67 2.48
N PHE A 385 25.30 -9.12 2.29
CA PHE A 385 25.61 -10.53 2.06
C PHE A 385 25.87 -11.28 3.37
N ASP A 386 26.43 -10.58 4.34
CA ASP A 386 26.80 -11.08 5.65
C ASP A 386 26.57 -9.98 6.69
N ILE A 387 26.03 -10.35 7.85
CA ILE A 387 25.63 -9.40 8.88
C ILE A 387 26.83 -8.66 9.46
N GLU A 388 28.02 -9.26 9.54
CA GLU A 388 29.23 -8.61 10.07
C GLU A 388 29.74 -7.47 9.16
N ASN A 389 29.38 -7.55 7.87
CA ASN A 389 29.75 -6.57 6.84
C ASN A 389 28.58 -5.72 6.36
N ASN A 390 27.52 -5.60 7.17
CA ASN A 390 26.34 -4.81 6.78
C ASN A 390 26.68 -3.30 6.61
N PRO A 391 26.00 -2.60 5.68
CA PRO A 391 26.28 -1.18 5.38
C PRO A 391 26.06 -0.22 6.55
N PHE A 392 25.23 -0.60 7.52
CA PHE A 392 24.87 0.24 8.65
C PHE A 392 25.66 -0.07 9.93
N LYS A 393 26.68 -0.94 9.90
CA LYS A 393 27.39 -1.44 11.09
C LYS A 393 28.01 -0.37 11.99
N SER A 394 28.30 0.80 11.44
CA SER A 394 28.85 1.95 12.19
C SER A 394 27.77 2.85 12.80
N ILE A 395 26.51 2.67 12.44
CA ILE A 395 25.37 3.45 12.95
C ILE A 395 24.92 2.83 14.27
N LYS A 396 24.56 3.70 15.22
CA LYS A 396 23.93 3.30 16.47
C LYS A 396 22.44 3.57 16.43
N PHE A 397 21.65 2.63 16.95
CA PHE A 397 20.20 2.62 16.87
C PHE A 397 19.56 2.68 18.25
N ASP A 398 18.45 3.40 18.33
CA ASP A 398 17.61 3.51 19.53
C ASP A 398 16.66 2.32 19.64
N PHE A 399 16.26 1.76 18.50
CA PHE A 399 15.47 0.55 18.44
C PHE A 399 15.94 -0.35 17.31
N ILE A 400 16.23 -1.61 17.65
CA ILE A 400 16.55 -2.65 16.67
C ILE A 400 15.45 -3.70 16.70
N VAL A 401 14.92 -4.02 15.54
CA VAL A 401 13.89 -5.02 15.33
C VAL A 401 14.51 -6.21 14.59
N PHE A 402 14.45 -7.39 15.19
CA PHE A 402 15.10 -8.58 14.68
C PHE A 402 14.17 -9.79 14.74
N ASP A 403 13.70 -10.24 13.58
CA ASP A 403 13.01 -11.52 13.46
C ASP A 403 14.03 -12.65 13.32
N SER A 404 14.27 -13.39 14.41
CA SER A 404 15.18 -14.54 14.38
C SER A 404 14.52 -15.79 13.79
N THR A 405 13.21 -15.77 13.49
CA THR A 405 12.51 -16.95 12.95
C THR A 405 12.86 -17.25 11.48
N VAL A 406 13.47 -16.27 10.79
CA VAL A 406 13.84 -16.28 9.36
C VAL A 406 15.35 -16.36 9.11
N ILE A 407 16.12 -16.79 10.11
CA ILE A 407 17.56 -17.05 9.98
C ILE A 407 17.90 -18.46 10.48
N GLN A 408 19.05 -18.96 10.05
CA GLN A 408 19.55 -20.26 10.50
C GLN A 408 20.17 -20.14 11.89
N LYS A 409 20.03 -21.20 12.68
CA LYS A 409 20.49 -21.25 14.08
C LYS A 409 22.00 -21.04 14.25
N ASP A 410 22.81 -21.50 13.31
CA ASP A 410 24.27 -21.33 13.31
C ASP A 410 24.71 -19.89 13.03
N GLU A 411 23.84 -19.06 12.45
CA GLU A 411 24.07 -17.64 12.24
C GLU A 411 23.65 -16.76 13.42
N PHE A 412 22.80 -17.28 14.32
CA PHE A 412 22.15 -16.49 15.37
C PHE A 412 23.13 -15.70 16.22
N GLU A 413 24.22 -16.35 16.67
CA GLU A 413 25.25 -15.73 17.51
C GLU A 413 25.90 -14.53 16.82
N LYS A 414 26.18 -14.66 15.51
CA LYS A 414 26.78 -13.57 14.72
C LYS A 414 25.84 -12.38 14.65
N TYR A 415 24.58 -12.64 14.31
CA TYR A 415 23.54 -11.60 14.24
C TYR A 415 23.41 -10.86 15.55
N ILE A 416 23.15 -11.56 16.66
CA ILE A 416 22.88 -10.90 17.94
C ILE A 416 24.11 -10.14 18.47
N THR A 417 25.33 -10.64 18.20
CA THR A 417 26.57 -9.94 18.58
C THR A 417 26.74 -8.64 17.80
N VAL A 418 26.55 -8.67 16.48
CA VAL A 418 26.62 -7.47 15.64
C VAL A 418 25.54 -6.47 16.03
N LEU A 419 24.30 -6.92 16.20
CA LEU A 419 23.17 -6.05 16.53
C LEU A 419 23.31 -5.43 17.92
N LYS A 420 23.79 -6.17 18.93
CA LYS A 420 24.14 -5.60 20.25
C LYS A 420 25.14 -4.44 20.10
N ASN A 421 26.16 -4.62 19.26
CA ASN A 421 27.14 -3.58 19.00
C ASN A 421 26.57 -2.38 18.24
N MET A 422 25.46 -2.54 17.52
CA MET A 422 24.75 -1.46 16.84
C MET A 422 23.71 -0.76 17.73
N MET A 423 23.47 -1.23 18.97
CA MET A 423 22.57 -0.55 19.90
C MET A 423 23.25 0.67 20.54
N ASN A 424 22.49 1.75 20.73
CA ASN A 424 22.81 2.82 21.69
C ASN A 424 22.89 2.27 23.13
N GLU A 425 23.51 3.03 24.04
CA GLU A 425 23.62 2.64 25.46
C GLU A 425 22.24 2.48 26.13
N ASP A 426 21.29 3.36 25.80
CA ASP A 426 19.89 3.30 26.22
C ASP A 426 18.96 2.66 25.16
N GLY A 427 19.55 2.10 24.10
CA GLY A 427 18.83 1.48 22.99
C GLY A 427 18.17 0.17 23.40
N LYS A 428 17.08 -0.18 22.71
CA LYS A 428 16.36 -1.43 22.91
C LYS A 428 16.43 -2.31 21.67
N MET A 429 16.41 -3.62 21.85
CA MET A 429 16.28 -4.57 20.74
C MET A 429 15.09 -5.49 20.98
N LEU A 430 14.21 -5.59 19.98
CA LEU A 430 13.11 -6.54 19.93
C LEU A 430 13.56 -7.77 19.13
N ILE A 431 13.63 -8.92 19.79
CA ILE A 431 13.97 -10.21 19.16
C ILE A 431 12.70 -11.06 19.10
N ARG A 432 12.26 -11.50 17.93
CA ARG A 432 11.17 -12.48 17.78
C ARG A 432 11.76 -13.88 17.56
N ALA A 433 11.29 -14.89 18.30
CA ALA A 433 11.73 -16.28 18.16
C ALA A 433 10.56 -17.26 18.27
N LYS A 434 10.74 -18.47 17.72
CA LYS A 434 9.71 -19.52 17.73
C LYS A 434 9.48 -20.05 19.15
N ASN A 435 8.24 -20.33 19.48
CA ASN A 435 7.90 -21.09 20.68
C ASN A 435 8.00 -22.59 20.40
N GLN A 436 8.90 -23.28 21.10
CA GLN A 436 9.06 -24.73 20.96
C GLN A 436 7.77 -25.49 21.31
N SER A 437 6.99 -24.99 22.27
CA SER A 437 5.74 -25.61 22.71
C SER A 437 4.54 -25.35 21.79
N PHE A 438 4.72 -24.60 20.69
CA PHE A 438 3.63 -24.33 19.76
C PHE A 438 3.09 -25.63 19.16
N TYR A 439 1.76 -25.82 19.19
CA TYR A 439 1.13 -27.11 18.92
C TYR A 439 1.47 -27.71 17.54
N MET A 440 1.66 -26.87 16.52
CA MET A 440 2.01 -27.34 15.16
C MET A 440 3.35 -28.09 15.12
N ASN A 441 4.29 -27.79 16.03
CA ASN A 441 5.57 -28.49 16.13
C ASN A 441 5.44 -29.94 16.64
N TRP A 442 4.23 -30.37 16.98
CA TRP A 442 3.93 -31.71 17.50
C TRP A 442 2.65 -32.27 16.88
N TYR A 443 1.99 -31.52 16.00
CA TYR A 443 0.66 -31.85 15.47
C TYR A 443 0.66 -33.16 14.67
N SER A 444 1.69 -33.38 13.86
CA SER A 444 1.91 -34.65 13.18
C SER A 444 1.98 -35.82 14.18
N ILE A 445 2.70 -35.67 15.30
CA ILE A 445 2.74 -36.68 16.36
C ILE A 445 1.35 -36.89 16.99
N LEU A 446 0.59 -35.81 17.22
CA LEU A 446 -0.78 -35.91 17.73
C LEU A 446 -1.69 -36.72 16.80
N LYS A 447 -1.42 -36.71 15.49
CA LYS A 447 -2.10 -37.54 14.48
C LYS A 447 -1.54 -38.94 14.32
N GLY A 448 -0.54 -39.33 15.12
CA GLY A 448 0.12 -40.63 15.02
C GLY A 448 1.17 -40.73 13.91
N GLU A 449 1.59 -39.60 13.34
CA GLU A 449 2.72 -39.54 12.43
C GLU A 449 4.04 -39.63 13.23
N THR A 450 5.10 -40.10 12.59
CA THR A 450 6.41 -40.36 13.25
C THR A 450 7.38 -39.19 13.15
N ASP A 451 7.10 -38.21 12.30
CA ASP A 451 7.87 -36.97 12.19
C ASP A 451 7.18 -35.88 13.00
N SER A 452 7.94 -35.16 13.83
CA SER A 452 7.43 -34.05 14.63
C SER A 452 7.29 -32.76 13.85
N GLY A 453 7.82 -32.65 12.63
CA GLY A 453 7.95 -31.35 11.95
C GLY A 453 8.87 -30.39 12.70
N PHE A 454 9.60 -30.87 13.71
CA PHE A 454 10.47 -30.08 14.56
C PHE A 454 11.79 -29.79 13.83
N ASN A 455 11.95 -28.54 13.39
CA ASN A 455 13.15 -28.13 12.67
C ASN A 455 14.30 -27.77 13.64
N GLN A 456 15.32 -28.63 13.72
CA GLN A 456 16.48 -28.41 14.60
C GLN A 456 17.32 -27.17 14.24
N ASN A 457 17.23 -26.68 13.00
CA ASN A 457 17.93 -25.50 12.53
C ASN A 457 17.16 -24.19 12.80
N SER A 458 15.94 -24.26 13.33
CA SER A 458 15.19 -23.08 13.77
C SER A 458 15.68 -22.55 15.13
N ILE A 459 15.51 -21.25 15.33
CA ILE A 459 15.82 -20.58 16.61
C ILE A 459 14.57 -20.58 17.48
N TYR A 460 14.71 -21.17 18.67
CA TYR A 460 13.66 -21.23 19.68
C TYR A 460 13.99 -20.34 20.88
N CYS A 461 12.98 -20.09 21.71
CA CYS A 461 13.10 -19.30 22.95
C CYS A 461 14.30 -19.68 23.85
N LYS A 462 14.63 -20.97 23.96
CA LYS A 462 15.80 -21.44 24.73
C LYS A 462 17.14 -20.93 24.18
N ASP A 463 17.24 -20.83 22.86
CA ASP A 463 18.45 -20.40 22.18
C ASP A 463 18.64 -18.89 22.38
N VAL A 464 17.55 -18.11 22.31
CA VAL A 464 17.54 -16.69 22.68
C VAL A 464 18.01 -16.49 24.12
N ASN A 465 17.37 -17.16 25.09
CA ASN A 465 17.73 -17.03 26.50
C ASN A 465 19.22 -17.33 26.76
N SER A 466 19.75 -18.38 26.15
CA SER A 466 21.17 -18.73 26.27
C SER A 466 22.07 -17.61 25.74
N MET A 467 21.72 -16.97 24.62
CA MET A 467 22.53 -15.88 24.05
C MET A 467 22.40 -14.58 24.84
N LEU A 468 21.23 -14.27 25.37
CA LEU A 468 21.04 -13.10 26.21
C LEU A 468 21.95 -13.15 27.44
N SER A 469 22.02 -14.30 28.13
CA SER A 469 22.94 -14.49 29.25
C SER A 469 24.41 -14.41 28.84
N LYS A 470 24.78 -14.98 27.68
CA LYS A 470 26.16 -14.93 27.16
C LYS A 470 26.61 -13.50 26.83
N LEU A 471 25.69 -12.68 26.35
CA LEU A 471 25.95 -11.31 25.89
C LEU A 471 25.54 -10.26 26.91
N ASP A 472 25.26 -10.60 28.16
CA ASP A 472 24.86 -9.64 29.20
C ASP A 472 23.71 -8.72 28.75
N LEU A 473 22.74 -9.28 28.02
CA LEU A 473 21.54 -8.57 27.59
C LEU A 473 20.40 -8.91 28.53
N ASN A 474 19.73 -7.88 29.04
CA ASN A 474 18.68 -8.03 30.03
C ASN A 474 17.30 -7.96 29.39
N VAL A 475 16.39 -8.88 29.75
CA VAL A 475 15.00 -8.86 29.26
C VAL A 475 14.15 -7.94 30.13
N LYS A 476 13.53 -6.93 29.52
CA LYS A 476 12.56 -6.06 30.20
C LYS A 476 11.12 -6.55 30.05
N THR A 477 10.79 -7.05 28.87
CA THR A 477 9.40 -7.37 28.50
C THR A 477 9.33 -8.55 27.55
N TRP A 478 8.31 -9.38 27.77
CA TRP A 478 7.96 -10.53 26.94
C TRP A 478 6.68 -10.22 26.18
N ILE A 479 6.65 -10.57 24.90
CA ILE A 479 5.49 -10.43 24.01
C ILE A 479 5.13 -11.82 23.52
N PHE A 480 3.84 -12.17 23.56
CA PHE A 480 3.36 -13.47 23.09
C PHE A 480 2.51 -13.25 21.85
N TYR A 481 2.90 -13.89 20.74
CA TYR A 481 2.18 -13.85 19.48
C TYR A 481 1.35 -15.13 19.36
N TYR A 482 0.03 -14.95 19.35
CA TYR A 482 -0.95 -16.04 19.33
C TYR A 482 -1.47 -16.25 17.91
N VAL A 483 -1.86 -17.48 17.62
CA VAL A 483 -2.63 -17.82 16.41
C VAL A 483 -4.00 -18.35 16.81
N ASP A 484 -4.99 -18.09 15.95
CA ASP A 484 -6.32 -18.66 16.12
C ASP A 484 -6.27 -20.17 15.84
N ILE A 485 -6.76 -20.95 16.80
CA ILE A 485 -6.87 -22.40 16.63
C ILE A 485 -8.10 -22.70 15.77
N PRO A 486 -7.94 -23.42 14.63
CA PRO A 486 -9.06 -23.85 13.80
C PRO A 486 -10.11 -24.59 14.62
N ASN A 487 -11.40 -24.33 14.34
CA ASN A 487 -12.50 -24.92 15.09
C ASN A 487 -12.46 -26.46 15.10
N GLU A 488 -11.96 -27.06 14.02
CA GLU A 488 -11.85 -28.52 13.83
C GLU A 488 -10.95 -29.22 14.85
N ILE A 489 -9.93 -28.53 15.35
CA ILE A 489 -8.93 -29.10 16.28
C ILE A 489 -8.97 -28.45 17.66
N ARG A 490 -9.88 -27.49 17.88
CA ARG A 490 -9.93 -26.68 19.10
C ARG A 490 -10.14 -27.52 20.35
N GLU A 491 -11.05 -28.49 20.31
CA GLU A 491 -11.33 -29.37 21.45
C GLU A 491 -10.11 -30.20 21.88
N GLU A 492 -9.35 -30.73 20.91
CA GLU A 492 -8.15 -31.52 21.16
C GLU A 492 -7.03 -30.67 21.77
N ILE A 493 -6.82 -29.48 21.21
CA ILE A 493 -5.82 -28.51 21.70
C ILE A 493 -6.18 -28.01 23.10
N ASP A 494 -7.46 -27.71 23.36
CA ASP A 494 -7.94 -27.30 24.68
C ASP A 494 -7.78 -28.44 25.72
N ALA A 495 -8.04 -29.69 25.32
CA ALA A 495 -7.82 -30.85 26.18
C ALA A 495 -6.33 -31.01 26.56
N ILE A 496 -5.41 -30.87 25.58
CA ILE A 496 -3.97 -30.89 25.84
C ILE A 496 -3.59 -29.74 26.78
N GLN A 497 -4.11 -28.54 26.53
CA GLN A 497 -3.81 -27.36 27.33
C GLN A 497 -4.29 -27.48 28.79
N ASN A 498 -5.38 -28.21 29.03
CA ASN A 498 -5.84 -28.56 30.38
C ASN A 498 -4.89 -29.52 31.10
N VAL A 499 -4.18 -30.39 30.37
CA VAL A 499 -3.22 -31.35 30.95
C VAL A 499 -1.86 -30.70 31.20
N VAL A 500 -1.32 -29.94 30.24
CA VAL A 500 -0.01 -29.28 30.38
C VAL A 500 -0.05 -28.01 31.24
N GLY A 501 -1.26 -27.54 31.56
CA GLY A 501 -1.52 -26.36 32.37
C GLY A 501 -1.45 -25.05 31.56
N ILE A 502 -2.22 -24.06 32.01
CA ILE A 502 -2.37 -22.73 31.37
C ILE A 502 -1.03 -21.99 31.22
N GLN A 503 0.01 -22.37 31.98
CA GLN A 503 1.35 -21.77 31.91
C GLN A 503 2.13 -22.22 30.66
N ASN A 504 1.74 -23.35 30.04
CA ASN A 504 2.32 -23.88 28.82
C ASN A 504 1.37 -23.66 27.63
N ARG A 505 0.96 -22.40 27.38
CA ARG A 505 0.03 -22.09 26.29
C ARG A 505 0.62 -22.50 24.94
N ILE A 506 0.11 -23.60 24.38
CA ILE A 506 0.55 -24.16 23.10
C ILE A 506 0.00 -23.39 21.89
N ALA A 507 -0.88 -22.39 22.12
CA ALA A 507 -1.38 -21.45 21.12
C ALA A 507 -0.43 -20.26 20.84
N VAL A 508 0.63 -20.12 21.64
CA VAL A 508 1.66 -19.11 21.39
C VAL A 508 2.59 -19.65 20.31
N GLU A 509 2.55 -19.05 19.13
CA GLU A 509 3.41 -19.43 18.00
C GLU A 509 4.83 -18.87 18.18
N ASN A 510 4.92 -17.59 18.54
CA ASN A 510 6.18 -16.86 18.65
C ASN A 510 6.23 -16.04 19.95
N VAL A 511 7.45 -15.76 20.40
CA VAL A 511 7.73 -14.90 21.58
C VAL A 511 8.67 -13.77 21.18
N GLY A 512 8.31 -12.55 21.56
CA GLY A 512 9.12 -11.34 21.42
C GLY A 512 9.83 -10.98 22.72
N TYR A 513 11.11 -10.63 22.64
CA TYR A 513 11.96 -10.23 23.75
C TYR A 513 12.37 -8.78 23.53
N ILE A 514 11.99 -7.87 24.43
CA ILE A 514 12.57 -6.52 24.45
C ILE A 514 13.74 -6.52 25.41
N VAL A 515 14.94 -6.31 24.86
CA VAL A 515 16.21 -6.41 25.58
C VAL A 515 17.00 -5.10 25.55
N TYR A 516 17.86 -4.92 26.56
CA TYR A 516 18.76 -3.78 26.72
C TYR A 516 20.17 -4.26 27.13
N LYS A 517 21.17 -3.36 26.99
CA LYS A 517 22.57 -3.63 27.34
C LYS A 517 22.84 -3.83 28.82
#